data_AF-A0A376LS04-F1
#
_entry.id   AF-A0A376LS04-F1
#
_cell.length_a   1.000
_cell.length_b   1.000
_cell.length_c   1.000
_cell.angle_alpha   90.00
_cell.angle_beta   90.00
_cell.angle_gamma   90.00
#
_symmetry.space_group_name_H-M   'P 1'
#
loop_
_entity.id
_entity.type
_entity.pdbx_description
1 polymer ?
#
loop_
_entity_poly.entity_id
_entity_poly.type
_entity_poly.pdbx_seq_one_letter_code
_entity_poly.pdbx_strand_id
1 'polypeptide(L)'
;MMISGSMCNRFSGEGKLSNGELTAKGLAMTRMMCANPQLNELDNTISEMLKEGAQVDLTANQLTLATAKQTLTYKLADLMN
;
A
#
# COMPACT_ATOMS: atom_id res chain seq x y z
N MET A 1 9.67 10.21 -2.06
CA MET A 1 8.32 10.65 -2.50
C MET A 1 7.36 10.44 -1.34
N MET A 2 6.34 11.27 -1.16
CA MET A 2 5.30 10.96 -0.17
C MET A 2 4.34 9.95 -0.77
N ILE A 3 3.95 8.94 0.01
CA ILE A 3 2.89 8.00 -0.36
C ILE A 3 1.77 8.11 0.66
N SER A 4 0.54 7.95 0.20
CA SER A 4 -0.65 7.87 1.04
C SER A 4 -1.67 6.94 0.41
N GLY A 5 -2.58 6.43 1.22
CA GLY A 5 -3.67 5.58 0.76
C GLY A 5 -4.64 5.25 1.89
N SER A 6 -5.66 4.47 1.57
CA SER A 6 -6.63 4.01 2.54
C SER A 6 -7.06 2.59 2.20
N MET A 7 -7.07 1.71 3.20
CA MET A 7 -7.88 0.49 3.18
C MET A 7 -9.06 0.73 4.13
N CYS A 8 -9.04 0.15 5.33
CA CYS A 8 -9.90 0.65 6.41
C CYS A 8 -9.27 1.86 7.09
N ASN A 9 -7.98 1.80 7.39
CA ASN A 9 -7.24 2.93 7.92
C ASN A 9 -6.56 3.73 6.81
N ARG A 10 -6.48 5.04 7.04
CA ARG A 10 -5.66 5.92 6.21
C ARG A 10 -4.22 5.75 6.62
N PHE A 11 -3.33 5.68 5.64
CA PHE A 11 -1.90 5.58 5.86
C PHE A 11 -1.14 6.61 5.05
N SER A 12 0.03 6.99 5.56
CA SER A 12 0.95 7.89 4.87
C SER A 12 2.38 7.65 5.32
N GLY A 13 3.35 7.90 4.44
CA GLY A 13 4.77 7.80 4.78
C GLY A 13 5.69 8.28 3.67
N GLU A 14 6.99 8.19 3.92
CA GLU A 14 8.02 8.51 2.94
C GLU A 14 8.35 7.27 2.11
N GLY A 15 7.82 7.23 0.88
CA GLY A 15 8.12 6.19 -0.10
C GLY A 15 9.48 6.39 -0.79
N LYS A 16 10.17 5.29 -1.01
CA LYS A 16 11.36 5.19 -1.85
C LYS A 16 11.17 4.07 -2.87
N LEU A 17 11.23 4.42 -4.15
CA LEU A 17 11.20 3.47 -5.26
C LEU A 17 12.64 3.30 -5.78
N SER A 18 13.16 2.08 -5.80
CA SER A 18 14.50 1.79 -6.31
C SER A 18 14.55 0.36 -6.86
N ASN A 19 15.08 0.18 -8.07
CA ASN A 19 15.16 -1.13 -8.72
C ASN A 19 13.82 -1.89 -8.80
N GLY A 20 12.71 -1.17 -9.01
CA GLY A 20 11.37 -1.78 -9.05
C GLY A 20 10.78 -2.09 -7.68
N GLU A 21 11.50 -1.86 -6.58
CA GLU A 21 11.00 -2.09 -5.23
C GLU A 21 10.55 -0.77 -4.56
N LEU A 22 9.32 -0.76 -4.05
CA LEU A 22 8.77 0.31 -3.24
C LEU A 22 8.87 -0.05 -1.75
N THR A 23 9.57 0.79 -1.00
CA THR A 23 9.63 0.75 0.46
C THR A 23 9.08 2.06 1.03
N ALA A 24 8.61 2.03 2.27
CA ALA A 24 8.13 3.21 2.99
C ALA A 24 8.79 3.33 4.37
N LYS A 25 9.27 4.53 4.69
CA LYS A 25 9.75 4.89 6.03
C LYS A 25 8.76 5.81 6.71
N GLY A 26 8.72 5.73 8.05
CA GLY A 26 7.80 6.56 8.84
C GLY A 26 6.32 6.32 8.49
N LEU A 27 5.97 5.09 8.09
CA LEU A 27 4.59 4.75 7.76
C LEU A 27 3.73 4.89 9.02
N ALA A 28 2.79 5.84 8.98
CA ALA A 28 1.80 6.06 10.02
C ALA A 28 0.42 5.64 9.50
N MET A 29 -0.40 5.08 10.38
CA MET A 29 -1.80 4.74 10.09
C MET A 29 -2.73 5.35 11.14
N THR A 30 -3.97 5.64 10.74
CA THR A 30 -5.05 5.94 11.67
C THR A 30 -5.41 4.69 12.51
N ARG A 31 -6.22 4.87 13.56
CA ARG A 31 -6.75 3.78 14.40
C ARG A 31 -8.29 3.79 14.40
N MET A 32 -8.89 3.78 13.22
CA MET A 32 -10.34 3.63 13.06
C MET A 32 -10.74 2.19 13.38
N MET A 33 -11.92 2.04 14.00
CA MET A 33 -12.49 0.72 14.27
C MET A 33 -12.98 0.10 12.95
N CYS A 34 -12.32 -0.97 12.53
CA CYS A 34 -12.67 -1.69 11.30
C CYS A 34 -13.65 -2.81 11.60
N ALA A 35 -14.93 -2.60 11.28
CA ALA A 35 -15.95 -3.65 11.41
C ALA A 35 -15.79 -4.75 10.35
N ASN A 36 -15.16 -4.45 9.20
CA ASN A 36 -14.91 -5.41 8.14
C ASN A 36 -13.56 -6.12 8.36
N PRO A 37 -13.54 -7.44 8.60
CA PRO A 37 -12.31 -8.19 8.86
C PRO A 37 -11.35 -8.20 7.67
N GLN A 38 -11.84 -8.21 6.43
CA GLN A 38 -11.00 -8.19 5.23
C GLN A 38 -10.26 -6.86 5.07
N LEU A 39 -10.93 -5.73 5.34
CA LEU A 39 -10.27 -4.42 5.28
C LEU A 39 -9.24 -4.25 6.41
N ASN A 40 -9.51 -4.82 7.57
CA ASN A 40 -8.58 -4.82 8.70
C ASN A 40 -7.33 -5.67 8.40
N GLU A 41 -7.50 -6.81 7.71
CA GLU A 41 -6.37 -7.61 7.23
C GLU A 41 -5.55 -6.83 6.19
N LEU A 42 -6.21 -6.15 5.24
CA LEU A 42 -5.54 -5.33 4.23
C LEU A 42 -4.69 -4.20 4.83
N ASP A 43 -5.09 -3.60 5.95
CA ASP A 43 -4.27 -2.60 6.67
C ASP A 43 -2.93 -3.18 7.15
N ASN A 44 -2.95 -4.38 7.71
CA ASN A 44 -1.73 -5.07 8.16
C ASN A 44 -0.89 -5.49 6.95
N THR A 45 -1.53 -6.07 5.94
CA THR A 45 -0.92 -6.51 4.69
C THR A 45 -0.17 -5.38 3.99
N ILE A 46 -0.80 -4.22 3.75
CA ILE A 46 -0.12 -3.10 3.07
C ILE A 46 1.02 -2.53 3.92
N SER A 47 0.86 -2.50 5.25
CA SER A 47 1.91 -2.04 6.16
C SER A 47 3.15 -2.91 6.12
N GLU A 48 2.98 -4.23 6.15
CA GLU A 48 4.08 -5.18 6.03
C GLU A 48 4.74 -5.08 4.66
N MET A 49 3.96 -5.04 3.57
CA MET A 49 4.50 -4.94 2.21
C MET A 49 5.37 -3.71 2.01
N LEU A 50 4.91 -2.54 2.46
CA LEU A 50 5.67 -1.30 2.31
C LEU A 50 6.88 -1.24 3.26
N LYS A 51 6.85 -1.95 4.38
CA LYS A 51 7.98 -2.02 5.32
C LYS A 51 9.07 -2.99 4.84
N GLU A 52 8.68 -4.16 4.33
CA GLU A 52 9.60 -5.19 3.82
C GLU A 52 10.15 -4.82 2.43
N GLY A 53 9.35 -4.13 1.62
CA GLY A 53 9.64 -3.83 0.23
C GLY A 53 8.73 -4.64 -0.70
N ALA A 54 8.00 -3.95 -1.55
CA ALA A 54 7.12 -4.56 -2.54
C ALA A 54 7.62 -4.31 -3.96
N GLN A 55 7.69 -5.36 -4.76
CA GLN A 55 7.94 -5.24 -6.19
C GLN A 55 6.75 -4.54 -6.86
N VAL A 56 7.07 -3.54 -7.67
CA VAL A 56 6.11 -2.68 -8.35
C VAL A 56 6.08 -3.04 -9.82
N ASP A 57 4.90 -3.44 -10.29
CA ASP A 57 4.59 -3.50 -11.71
C ASP A 57 3.50 -2.47 -12.02
N LEU A 58 3.73 -1.64 -13.02
CA LEU A 58 2.73 -0.70 -13.53
C LEU A 58 2.47 -1.02 -15.00
N THR A 59 1.36 -1.70 -15.26
CA THR A 59 0.94 -2.08 -16.60
C THR A 59 -0.33 -1.32 -16.96
N ALA A 60 -0.23 -0.45 -17.97
CA ALA A 60 -1.28 0.48 -18.38
C ALA A 60 -1.83 1.28 -17.18
N ASN A 61 -3.06 0.98 -16.76
CA ASN A 61 -3.75 1.67 -15.67
C ASN A 61 -3.89 0.78 -14.42
N GLN A 62 -3.02 -0.21 -14.28
CA GLN A 62 -3.02 -1.14 -13.16
C GLN A 62 -1.67 -1.13 -12.46
N LEU A 63 -1.69 -0.86 -11.16
CA LEU A 63 -0.55 -0.97 -10.27
C LEU A 63 -0.62 -2.30 -9.53
N THR A 64 0.44 -3.09 -9.58
CA THR A 64 0.57 -4.33 -8.83
C THR A 64 1.72 -4.20 -7.85
N LEU A 65 1.45 -4.44 -6.58
CA LEU A 65 2.46 -4.55 -5.53
C LEU A 65 2.57 -6.03 -5.17
N ALA A 66 3.77 -6.61 -5.24
CA ALA A 66 3.99 -8.02 -4.96
C ALA A 66 5.11 -8.22 -3.93
N THR A 67 4.89 -9.13 -2.99
CA THR A 67 5.92 -9.69 -2.12
C THR A 67 5.92 -11.21 -2.23
N ALA A 68 6.82 -11.90 -1.53
CA ALA A 68 6.82 -13.36 -1.50
C ALA A 68 5.54 -13.96 -0.89
N LYS A 69 4.81 -13.19 -0.07
CA LYS A 69 3.62 -13.66 0.65
C LYS A 69 2.31 -13.39 -0.11
N GLN A 70 2.22 -12.24 -0.77
CA GLN A 70 0.95 -11.73 -1.27
C GLN A 70 1.13 -10.75 -2.42
N THR A 71 0.04 -10.52 -3.16
CA THR A 71 -0.04 -9.57 -4.26
C THR A 71 -1.27 -8.69 -4.08
N LEU A 72 -1.09 -7.37 -4.22
CA LEU A 72 -2.17 -6.40 -4.24
C LEU A 72 -2.22 -5.73 -5.61
N THR A 73 -3.41 -5.71 -6.19
CA THR A 73 -3.65 -5.12 -7.51
C THR A 73 -4.60 -3.94 -7.37
N TYR A 74 -4.17 -2.79 -7.88
CA TYR A 74 -4.89 -1.53 -7.84
C TYR A 74 -5.21 -1.10 -9.26
N LYS A 75 -6.40 -0.56 -9.44
CA LYS A 75 -6.80 0.12 -10.68
C LYS A 75 -6.59 1.62 -10.50
N LEU A 76 -6.03 2.28 -11.50
CA LEU A 76 -5.92 3.74 -11.55
C LEU A 76 -7.32 4.34 -11.42
N ALA A 77 -7.46 5.25 -10.47
CA ALA A 77 -8.66 6.04 -10.25
C ALA A 77 -8.25 7.51 -10.25
N ASP A 78 -8.96 8.34 -11.02
CA ASP A 78 -8.52 9.70 -11.38
C ASP A 78 -8.44 10.67 -10.18
N LEU A 79 -9.10 10.39 -9.04
CA LEU A 79 -8.98 11.17 -7.81
C LEU A 79 -9.14 10.28 -6.55
N MET A 80 -8.09 10.19 -5.72
CA MET A 80 -8.24 9.97 -4.28
C MET A 80 -8.18 11.35 -3.61
N ASN A 81 -9.36 11.96 -3.38
CA ASN A 81 -9.50 13.20 -2.61
C ASN A 81 -9.40 12.95 -1.10
#